data_AF-A0A382J9B8-F1
#
_entry.id   AF-A0A382J9B8-F1
#
_cell.length_a   1.000
_cell.length_b   1.000
_cell.length_c   1.000
_cell.angle_alpha   90.00
_cell.angle_beta   90.00
_cell.angle_gamma   90.00
#
_symmetry.space_group_name_H-M   'P 1'
#
loop_
_entity.id
_entity.type
_entity.pdbx_description
1 polymer ?
#
loop_
_entity_poly.entity_id
_entity_poly.type
_entity_poly.pdbx_seq_one_letter_code
_entity_poly.pdbx_strand_id
1 'polypeptide(L)'
;MVGNNIKGTLAIPHSYGRLQFGADLELFFRTIIGTGRNPNVAAVVVIGIEPGWTKRVVEGISETGKPVVGFSIEGQGDLSTVAEASRKAQEFVQWSTELQREECPISDLWISVKCGESDTTSGLGSNPAVGNLMDKLDPLGVHLCFGETSELTGAEQVCASRASNDEAKEKFLSTWNEYNDFILDNKTN
;
A
#
# COMPACT_ATOMS: atom_id res chain seq x y z
N MET A 1 12.47 -16.01 -7.46
CA MET A 1 12.47 -17.15 -8.40
C MET A 1 11.33 -17.06 -9.42
N VAL A 2 10.05 -17.01 -9.02
CA VAL A 2 8.92 -16.85 -9.98
C VAL A 2 9.05 -15.58 -10.83
N GLY A 3 9.31 -14.43 -10.21
CA GLY A 3 9.51 -13.17 -10.95
C GLY A 3 10.70 -13.14 -11.90
N ASN A 4 11.65 -14.07 -11.73
CA ASN A 4 12.72 -14.25 -12.71
C ASN A 4 12.27 -15.11 -13.90
N ASN A 5 11.46 -16.14 -13.62
CA ASN A 5 10.96 -17.10 -14.60
C ASN A 5 9.91 -16.48 -15.55
N ILE A 6 8.99 -15.67 -15.01
CA ILE A 6 7.87 -15.10 -15.76
C ILE A 6 8.01 -13.58 -15.86
N LYS A 7 8.31 -13.09 -17.06
CA LYS A 7 8.38 -11.64 -17.33
C LYS A 7 7.00 -10.99 -17.21
N GLY A 8 6.98 -9.72 -16.83
CA GLY A 8 5.72 -9.00 -16.54
C GLY A 8 5.20 -9.19 -15.12
N THR A 9 5.94 -9.89 -14.26
CA THR A 9 5.62 -10.00 -12.83
C THR A 9 6.63 -9.23 -11.97
N LEU A 10 6.17 -8.72 -10.82
CA LEU A 10 6.99 -8.03 -9.84
C LEU A 10 6.89 -8.78 -8.50
N ALA A 11 8.05 -9.18 -7.95
CA ALA A 11 8.09 -9.79 -6.63
C ALA A 11 8.05 -8.70 -5.55
N ILE A 12 7.13 -8.86 -4.59
CA ILE A 12 7.02 -7.99 -3.42
C ILE A 12 7.36 -8.83 -2.18
N PRO A 13 8.64 -8.90 -1.78
CA PRO A 13 9.05 -9.71 -0.65
C PRO A 13 8.71 -9.03 0.67
N HIS A 14 8.36 -9.83 1.67
CA HIS A 14 8.43 -9.43 3.07
C HIS A 14 9.74 -9.93 3.65
N SER A 15 10.53 -9.04 4.25
CA SER A 15 11.87 -9.36 4.73
C SER A 15 11.87 -10.19 6.02
N TYR A 16 10.74 -10.20 6.73
CA TYR A 16 10.61 -10.93 7.98
C TYR A 16 9.94 -12.28 7.75
N GLY A 17 10.34 -13.28 8.54
CA GLY A 17 9.71 -14.59 8.53
C GLY A 17 8.45 -14.62 9.38
N ARG A 18 8.16 -15.81 9.90
CA ARG A 18 7.24 -15.97 11.05
C ARG A 18 7.93 -15.37 12.28
N LEU A 19 7.16 -14.94 13.30
CA LEU A 19 7.58 -14.29 14.57
C LEU A 19 7.20 -12.79 14.72
N GLN A 20 6.32 -12.26 13.89
CA GLN A 20 5.62 -11.02 14.21
C GLN A 20 4.42 -11.35 15.13
N PHE A 21 4.12 -10.44 16.07
CA PHE A 21 3.04 -10.63 17.05
C PHE A 21 2.27 -9.33 17.27
N GLY A 22 1.03 -9.45 17.78
CA GLY A 22 0.21 -8.31 18.17
C GLY A 22 0.01 -7.30 17.03
N ALA A 23 0.15 -6.01 17.36
CA ALA A 23 -0.09 -4.92 16.41
C ALA A 23 0.83 -4.96 15.18
N ASP A 24 2.07 -5.44 15.32
CA ASP A 24 3.01 -5.56 14.18
C ASP A 24 2.56 -6.64 13.19
N LEU A 25 2.06 -7.78 13.70
CA LEU A 25 1.51 -8.83 12.84
C LEU A 25 0.28 -8.35 12.06
N GLU A 26 -0.60 -7.61 12.72
CA GLU A 26 -1.79 -7.05 12.10
C GLU A 26 -1.45 -5.96 11.08
N LEU A 27 -0.44 -5.12 11.37
CA LEU A 27 0.10 -4.17 10.41
C LEU A 27 0.67 -4.86 9.18
N PHE A 28 1.42 -5.95 9.35
CA PHE A 28 1.94 -6.76 8.24
C PHE A 28 0.81 -7.26 7.33
N PHE A 29 -0.19 -7.94 7.90
CA PHE A 29 -1.31 -8.47 7.10
C PHE A 29 -2.06 -7.36 6.39
N ARG A 30 -2.37 -6.26 7.09
CA ARG A 30 -3.03 -5.10 6.48
C ARG A 30 -2.23 -4.54 5.31
N THR A 31 -0.91 -4.43 5.45
CA THR A 31 -0.03 -3.85 4.43
C THR A 31 0.13 -4.76 3.22
N ILE A 32 0.40 -6.06 3.41
CA ILE A 32 0.62 -6.99 2.30
C ILE A 32 -0.69 -7.27 1.54
N ILE A 33 -1.82 -7.36 2.26
CA ILE A 33 -3.16 -7.47 1.66
C ILE A 33 -3.47 -6.19 0.88
N GLY A 34 -3.29 -5.01 1.49
CA GLY A 34 -3.50 -3.72 0.82
C GLY A 34 -2.69 -3.57 -0.46
N THR A 35 -1.44 -4.05 -0.45
CA THR A 35 -0.57 -4.06 -1.64
C THR A 35 -1.15 -4.94 -2.75
N GLY A 36 -1.62 -6.14 -2.43
CA GLY A 36 -2.29 -7.01 -3.40
C GLY A 36 -3.65 -6.50 -3.88
N ARG A 37 -4.35 -5.72 -3.05
CA ARG A 37 -5.64 -5.09 -3.40
C ARG A 37 -5.48 -3.89 -4.35
N ASN A 38 -4.28 -3.35 -4.53
CA ASN A 38 -4.03 -2.16 -5.35
C ASN A 38 -4.61 -2.31 -6.78
N PRO A 39 -5.39 -1.34 -7.30
CA PRO A 39 -5.99 -1.40 -8.63
C PRO A 39 -5.00 -1.57 -9.80
N ASN A 40 -3.76 -1.11 -9.65
CA ASN A 40 -2.70 -1.30 -10.65
C ASN A 40 -2.15 -2.73 -10.70
N VAL A 41 -2.59 -3.61 -9.81
CA VAL A 41 -2.24 -5.04 -9.79
C VAL A 41 -3.38 -5.83 -10.40
N ALA A 42 -3.17 -6.41 -11.58
CA ALA A 42 -4.21 -7.16 -12.30
C ALA A 42 -4.55 -8.50 -11.62
N ALA A 43 -3.55 -9.24 -11.15
CA ALA A 43 -3.70 -10.53 -10.49
C ALA A 43 -2.54 -10.78 -9.50
N VAL A 44 -2.75 -11.67 -8.53
CA VAL A 44 -1.78 -11.91 -7.44
C VAL A 44 -1.48 -13.40 -7.25
N VAL A 45 -0.18 -13.73 -7.16
CA VAL A 45 0.28 -15.03 -6.67
C VAL A 45 0.88 -14.83 -5.29
N VAL A 46 0.25 -15.39 -4.26
CA VAL A 46 0.74 -15.35 -2.88
C VAL A 46 1.56 -16.62 -2.64
N ILE A 47 2.83 -16.44 -2.24
CA ILE A 47 3.70 -17.57 -1.85
C ILE A 47 4.06 -17.36 -0.39
N GLY A 48 3.53 -18.22 0.48
CA GLY A 48 3.85 -18.19 1.91
C GLY A 48 4.62 -19.43 2.34
N ILE A 49 5.13 -19.38 3.57
CA ILE A 49 5.79 -20.54 4.16
C ILE A 49 4.75 -21.62 4.45
N GLU A 50 3.61 -21.28 5.04
CA GLU A 50 2.59 -22.22 5.50
C GLU A 50 1.17 -21.83 5.04
N PRO A 51 0.21 -22.77 5.02
CA PRO A 51 -1.11 -22.55 4.42
C PRO A 51 -1.97 -21.47 5.08
N GLY A 52 -1.93 -21.31 6.40
CA GLY A 52 -2.81 -20.41 7.16
C GLY A 52 -2.64 -18.94 6.82
N TRP A 53 -1.42 -18.41 6.95
CA TRP A 53 -1.07 -17.03 6.61
C TRP A 53 -1.21 -16.78 5.12
N THR A 54 -0.83 -17.75 4.28
CA THR A 54 -1.06 -17.70 2.84
C THR A 54 -2.54 -17.51 2.53
N LYS A 55 -3.40 -18.32 3.15
CA LYS A 55 -4.86 -18.25 2.99
C LYS A 55 -5.41 -16.91 3.46
N ARG A 56 -4.98 -16.40 4.61
CA ARG A 56 -5.41 -15.09 5.13
C ARG A 56 -5.13 -13.96 4.13
N VAL A 57 -3.95 -13.96 3.51
CA VAL A 57 -3.60 -12.95 2.49
C VAL A 57 -4.43 -13.12 1.22
N VAL A 58 -4.61 -14.37 0.75
CA VAL A 58 -5.45 -14.67 -0.42
C VAL A 58 -6.89 -14.22 -0.21
N GLU A 59 -7.50 -14.54 0.93
CA GLU A 59 -8.86 -14.14 1.28
C GLU A 59 -9.01 -12.62 1.34
N GLY A 60 -8.07 -11.92 1.98
CA GLY A 60 -8.12 -10.46 2.04
C GLY A 60 -7.99 -9.77 0.68
N ILE A 61 -7.28 -10.38 -0.28
CA ILE A 61 -7.15 -9.83 -1.65
C ILE A 61 -8.35 -10.20 -2.51
N SER A 62 -8.90 -11.42 -2.35
CA SER A 62 -10.00 -11.93 -3.19
C SER A 62 -11.29 -11.14 -3.04
N GLU A 63 -11.48 -10.43 -1.93
CA GLU A 63 -12.56 -9.46 -1.73
C GLU A 63 -12.64 -8.38 -2.82
N THR A 64 -11.53 -8.09 -3.51
CA THR A 64 -11.52 -7.14 -4.64
C THR A 64 -12.07 -7.71 -5.94
N GLY A 65 -12.34 -9.02 -5.98
CA GLY A 65 -12.80 -9.74 -7.18
C GLY A 65 -11.69 -10.04 -8.20
N LYS A 66 -10.45 -9.56 -7.99
CA LYS A 66 -9.34 -9.86 -8.92
C LYS A 66 -8.82 -11.28 -8.74
N PRO A 67 -8.24 -11.90 -9.78
CA PRO A 67 -7.65 -13.22 -9.67
C PRO A 67 -6.52 -13.26 -8.63
N VAL A 68 -6.64 -14.15 -7.66
CA VAL A 68 -5.61 -14.40 -6.64
C VAL A 68 -5.54 -15.89 -6.30
N VAL A 69 -4.33 -16.37 -6.05
CA VAL A 69 -4.06 -17.77 -5.72
C VAL A 69 -2.89 -17.87 -4.76
N GLY A 70 -2.97 -18.83 -3.82
CA GLY A 70 -1.96 -19.06 -2.80
C GLY A 70 -1.22 -20.38 -2.99
N PHE A 71 0.08 -20.37 -2.70
CA PHE A 71 0.93 -21.55 -2.59
C PHE A 71 1.69 -21.52 -1.28
N SER A 72 1.83 -22.68 -0.64
CA SER A 72 2.62 -22.85 0.59
C SER A 72 3.83 -23.74 0.34
N ILE A 73 4.99 -23.31 0.81
CA ILE A 73 6.23 -24.09 0.70
C ILE A 73 6.18 -25.33 1.61
N GLU A 74 5.59 -25.21 2.80
CA GLU A 74 5.45 -26.29 3.77
C GLU A 74 4.70 -27.48 3.16
N GLY A 75 5.32 -28.66 3.21
CA GLY A 75 4.79 -29.90 2.63
C GLY A 75 5.01 -30.09 1.13
N GLN A 76 5.43 -29.05 0.39
CA GLN A 76 5.65 -29.11 -1.07
C GLN A 76 7.12 -28.89 -1.47
N GLY A 77 7.86 -28.13 -0.67
CA GLY A 77 9.24 -27.71 -0.95
C GLY A 77 9.34 -26.61 -2.02
N ASP A 78 10.47 -25.91 -2.02
CA ASP A 78 10.69 -24.70 -2.83
C ASP A 78 10.56 -24.97 -4.33
N LEU A 79 11.19 -26.03 -4.84
CA LEU A 79 11.25 -26.30 -6.29
C LEU A 79 9.86 -26.57 -6.86
N SER A 80 9.04 -27.39 -6.17
CA SER A 80 7.68 -27.69 -6.59
C SER A 80 6.82 -26.43 -6.56
N THR A 81 6.87 -25.71 -5.44
CA THR A 81 6.12 -24.46 -5.22
C THR A 81 6.45 -23.42 -6.29
N VAL A 82 7.73 -23.22 -6.60
CA VAL A 82 8.17 -22.29 -7.64
C VAL A 82 7.67 -22.72 -9.02
N ALA A 83 7.71 -24.01 -9.34
CA ALA A 83 7.22 -24.51 -10.63
C ALA A 83 5.71 -24.27 -10.80
N GLU A 84 4.90 -24.60 -9.79
CA GLU A 84 3.45 -24.40 -9.83
C GLU A 84 3.05 -22.92 -9.83
N ALA A 85 3.67 -22.12 -8.96
CA ALA A 85 3.44 -20.68 -8.93
C ALA A 85 3.87 -20.00 -10.23
N SER A 86 4.94 -20.47 -10.90
CA SER A 86 5.36 -19.95 -12.21
C SER A 86 4.35 -20.26 -13.30
N ARG A 87 3.77 -21.47 -13.33
CA ARG A 87 2.71 -21.81 -14.30
C ARG A 87 1.49 -20.91 -14.12
N LYS A 88 1.05 -20.71 -12.87
CA LYS A 88 -0.10 -19.85 -12.58
C LYS A 88 0.18 -18.38 -12.90
N ALA A 89 1.38 -17.89 -12.60
CA ALA A 89 1.80 -16.55 -12.97
C ALA A 89 1.81 -16.36 -14.50
N GLN A 90 2.20 -17.38 -15.28
CA GLN A 90 2.14 -17.33 -16.74
C GLN A 90 0.70 -17.17 -17.24
N GLU A 91 -0.25 -17.95 -16.69
CA GLU A 91 -1.68 -17.83 -17.03
C GLU A 91 -2.22 -16.42 -16.72
N PHE A 92 -1.87 -15.86 -15.56
CA PHE A 92 -2.27 -14.51 -15.17
C PHE A 92 -1.66 -13.43 -16.05
N VAL A 93 -0.39 -13.56 -16.44
CA VAL A 93 0.24 -12.63 -17.39
C VAL A 93 -0.47 -12.69 -18.74
N GLN A 94 -0.75 -13.88 -19.27
CA GLN A 94 -1.48 -14.03 -20.54
C GLN A 94 -2.84 -13.32 -20.48
N TRP A 95 -3.64 -13.63 -19.47
CA TRP A 95 -4.94 -12.99 -19.25
C TRP A 95 -4.82 -11.47 -19.10
N SER A 96 -3.92 -10.98 -18.24
CA SER A 96 -3.80 -9.55 -17.97
C SER A 96 -3.30 -8.74 -19.18
N THR A 97 -2.49 -9.34 -20.05
CA THR A 97 -2.00 -8.67 -21.27
C THR A 97 -3.07 -8.48 -22.34
N GLU A 98 -4.20 -9.18 -22.23
CA GLU A 98 -5.36 -9.01 -23.13
C GLU A 98 -6.24 -7.82 -22.71
N LEU A 99 -6.14 -7.36 -21.46
CA LEU A 99 -6.93 -6.24 -20.94
C LEU A 99 -6.56 -4.94 -21.68
N GLN A 100 -7.60 -4.21 -22.12
CA GLN A 100 -7.45 -2.91 -22.76
C GLN A 100 -7.80 -1.79 -21.80
N ARG A 101 -7.14 -0.64 -21.95
CA ARG A 101 -7.53 0.58 -21.24
C ARG A 101 -8.89 1.04 -21.75
N GLU A 102 -9.71 1.53 -20.84
CA GLU A 102 -10.99 2.15 -21.14
C GLU A 102 -11.01 3.59 -20.61
N GLU A 103 -11.94 4.39 -21.13
CA GLU A 103 -12.22 5.70 -20.55
C GLU A 103 -12.85 5.51 -19.17
N CYS A 104 -12.25 6.14 -18.15
CA CYS A 104 -12.75 6.14 -16.79
C CYS A 104 -12.89 7.58 -16.28
N PRO A 105 -13.81 7.85 -15.35
CA PRO A 105 -13.94 9.17 -14.75
C PRO A 105 -12.70 9.51 -13.94
N ILE A 106 -12.33 10.79 -13.90
CA ILE A 106 -11.17 11.25 -13.14
C ILE A 106 -11.30 10.94 -11.63
N SER A 107 -12.53 10.85 -11.12
CA SER A 107 -12.84 10.51 -9.73
C SER A 107 -12.31 9.13 -9.30
N ASP A 108 -12.04 8.23 -10.26
CA ASP A 108 -11.46 6.91 -9.96
C ASP A 108 -9.97 6.99 -9.58
N LEU A 109 -9.33 8.14 -9.77
CA LEU A 109 -7.94 8.34 -9.39
C LEU A 109 -7.78 8.36 -7.87
N TRP A 110 -6.73 7.68 -7.42
CA TRP A 110 -6.20 7.81 -6.07
C TRP A 110 -4.79 8.40 -6.15
N ILE A 111 -4.61 9.59 -5.61
CA ILE A 111 -3.33 10.31 -5.62
C ILE A 111 -2.83 10.46 -4.19
N SER A 112 -1.67 9.86 -3.94
CA SER A 112 -0.92 10.05 -2.70
C SER A 112 0.28 10.94 -2.97
N VAL A 113 0.51 11.95 -2.13
CA VAL A 113 1.67 12.84 -2.22
C VAL A 113 2.59 12.62 -1.03
N LYS A 114 3.90 12.67 -1.31
CA LYS A 114 4.96 12.65 -0.32
C LYS A 114 6.09 13.58 -0.75
N CYS A 115 6.81 14.12 0.22
CA CYS A 115 8.08 14.77 0.00
C CYS A 115 9.16 13.74 -0.38
N GLY A 116 10.20 14.23 -1.04
CA GLY A 116 11.40 13.46 -1.37
C GLY A 116 12.50 13.82 -0.39
N GLU A 117 13.40 14.68 -0.84
CA GLU A 117 14.41 15.34 -0.03
C GLU A 117 14.00 16.81 0.09
N SER A 118 13.65 17.25 1.29
CA SER A 118 13.18 18.61 1.52
C SER A 118 14.34 19.60 1.38
N ASP A 119 14.13 20.67 0.64
CA ASP A 119 15.06 21.79 0.53
C ASP A 119 14.37 23.13 0.81
N THR A 120 15.16 24.21 0.87
CA THR A 120 14.65 25.56 1.16
C THR A 120 13.73 26.11 0.06
N THR A 121 13.67 25.47 -1.12
CA THR A 121 12.84 25.89 -2.25
C THR A 121 11.54 25.10 -2.35
N SER A 122 11.46 23.94 -1.69
CA SER A 122 10.33 23.00 -1.77
C SER A 122 9.04 23.65 -1.28
N GLY A 123 9.11 24.37 -0.15
CA GLY A 123 7.99 25.16 0.38
C GLY A 123 7.62 26.40 -0.43
N LEU A 124 8.46 26.82 -1.38
CA LEU A 124 8.24 28.00 -2.24
C LEU A 124 7.77 27.64 -3.65
N GLY A 125 8.04 26.42 -4.10
CA GLY A 125 7.79 25.98 -5.48
C GLY A 125 6.99 24.69 -5.57
N SER A 126 7.63 23.54 -5.33
CA SER A 126 7.03 22.22 -5.56
C SER A 126 5.81 21.97 -4.68
N ASN A 127 5.88 22.28 -3.38
CA ASN A 127 4.81 21.96 -2.44
C ASN A 127 3.57 22.83 -2.71
N PRO A 128 3.67 24.15 -2.93
CA PRO A 128 2.53 24.96 -3.39
C PRO A 128 1.95 24.48 -4.74
N ALA A 129 2.79 24.03 -5.69
CA ALA A 129 2.32 23.52 -6.97
C ALA A 129 1.51 22.23 -6.81
N VAL A 130 1.96 21.30 -5.95
CA VAL A 130 1.23 20.08 -5.59
C VAL A 130 -0.04 20.41 -4.81
N GLY A 131 -0.01 21.37 -3.89
CA GLY A 131 -1.20 21.84 -3.19
C GLY A 131 -2.28 22.38 -4.15
N ASN A 132 -1.88 23.21 -5.12
CA ASN A 132 -2.79 23.71 -6.15
C ASN A 132 -3.33 22.61 -7.08
N LEU A 133 -2.58 21.52 -7.31
CA LEU A 133 -3.11 20.34 -7.99
C LEU A 133 -4.21 19.69 -7.16
N MET A 134 -3.96 19.46 -5.86
CA MET A 134 -4.93 18.86 -4.94
C MET A 134 -6.22 19.69 -4.85
N ASP A 135 -6.12 21.01 -4.67
CA ASP A 135 -7.28 21.91 -4.59
C ASP A 135 -8.13 21.90 -5.87
N LYS A 136 -7.54 21.60 -7.04
CA LYS A 136 -8.27 21.48 -8.31
C LYS A 136 -8.91 20.10 -8.52
N LEU A 137 -8.36 19.05 -7.92
CA LEU A 137 -8.84 17.69 -8.06
C LEU A 137 -9.87 17.31 -7.00
N ASP A 138 -9.82 17.93 -5.82
CA ASP A 138 -10.77 17.69 -4.72
C ASP A 138 -12.24 17.90 -5.16
N PRO A 139 -12.61 19.00 -5.85
CA PRO A 139 -13.97 19.19 -6.33
C PRO A 139 -14.41 18.20 -7.42
N LEU A 140 -13.47 17.47 -8.03
CA LEU A 140 -13.74 16.44 -9.04
C LEU A 140 -13.94 15.06 -8.42
N GLY A 141 -13.90 14.94 -7.09
CA GLY A 141 -14.12 13.69 -6.37
C GLY A 141 -12.94 12.71 -6.43
N VAL A 142 -11.74 13.19 -6.76
CA VAL A 142 -10.51 12.39 -6.74
C VAL A 142 -10.16 12.05 -5.29
N HIS A 143 -9.75 10.81 -5.03
CA HIS A 143 -9.23 10.44 -3.72
C HIS A 143 -7.81 10.97 -3.54
N LEU A 144 -7.66 11.97 -2.67
CA LEU A 144 -6.39 12.62 -2.36
C LEU A 144 -5.92 12.23 -0.96
N CYS A 145 -4.64 11.91 -0.80
CA CYS A 145 -4.02 11.76 0.50
C CYS A 145 -2.57 12.26 0.50
N PHE A 146 -2.07 12.59 1.68
CA PHE A 146 -0.67 12.89 1.92
C PHE A 146 -0.21 12.14 3.18
N GLY A 147 1.08 11.83 3.24
CA GLY A 147 1.70 11.09 4.35
C GLY A 147 2.66 11.96 5.18
N GLU A 148 3.59 11.27 5.86
CA GLU A 148 4.73 11.86 6.57
C GLU A 148 4.38 12.63 7.84
N THR A 149 3.79 11.94 8.82
CA THR A 149 3.32 12.51 10.09
C THR A 149 4.35 13.42 10.79
N SER A 150 5.64 13.06 10.76
CA SER A 150 6.71 13.88 11.36
C SER A 150 6.98 15.19 10.62
N GLU A 151 6.83 15.22 9.28
CA GLU A 151 7.03 16.42 8.44
C GLU A 151 5.92 17.46 8.66
N LEU A 152 4.80 17.06 9.28
CA LEU A 152 3.70 17.96 9.63
C LEU A 152 3.92 18.70 10.97
N THR A 153 4.99 18.39 11.69
CA THR A 153 5.28 19.02 12.99
C THR A 153 5.45 20.53 12.82
N GLY A 154 4.59 21.31 13.49
CA GLY A 154 4.49 22.77 13.36
C GLY A 154 3.33 23.22 12.46
N ALA A 155 2.69 22.33 11.72
CA ALA A 155 1.55 22.59 10.85
C ALA A 155 0.31 21.74 11.21
N GLU A 156 0.39 20.85 12.20
CA GLU A 156 -0.67 19.92 12.57
C GLU A 156 -1.97 20.63 12.96
N GLN A 157 -1.88 21.76 13.68
CA GLN A 157 -3.06 22.56 14.03
C GLN A 157 -3.70 23.21 12.79
N VAL A 158 -2.90 23.60 11.79
CA VAL A 158 -3.40 24.14 10.53
C VAL A 158 -4.16 23.07 9.77
N CYS A 159 -3.64 21.85 9.68
CA CYS A 159 -4.34 20.70 9.09
C CYS A 159 -5.64 20.39 9.84
N ALA A 160 -5.59 20.30 11.17
CA ALA A 160 -6.75 20.01 12.01
C ALA A 160 -7.86 21.07 11.87
N SER A 161 -7.50 22.34 11.67
CA SER A 161 -8.47 23.42 11.44
C SER A 161 -9.25 23.29 10.12
N ARG A 162 -8.73 22.51 9.17
CA ARG A 162 -9.34 22.24 7.86
C ARG A 162 -10.13 20.93 7.82
N ALA A 163 -10.27 20.23 8.95
CA ALA A 163 -11.07 19.01 9.02
C ALA A 163 -12.53 19.29 8.67
N SER A 164 -13.17 18.35 7.97
CA SER A 164 -14.57 18.48 7.54
C SER A 164 -15.58 18.43 8.69
N ASN A 165 -15.20 17.80 9.80
CA ASN A 165 -16.00 17.68 11.02
C ASN A 165 -15.09 17.38 12.23
N ASP A 166 -15.68 17.44 13.43
CA ASP A 166 -14.95 17.23 14.69
C ASP A 166 -14.39 15.80 14.83
N GLU A 167 -15.08 14.78 14.31
CA GLU A 167 -14.59 13.39 14.32
C GLU A 167 -13.30 13.25 13.50
N ALA A 168 -13.27 13.81 12.29
CA ALA A 168 -12.09 13.81 11.44
C ALA A 168 -10.93 14.59 12.07
N LYS A 169 -11.25 15.73 12.72
CA LYS A 169 -10.27 16.54 13.45
C LYS A 169 -9.64 15.78 14.61
N GLU A 170 -10.47 15.16 15.45
CA GLU A 170 -10.03 14.39 16.61
C GLU A 170 -9.20 13.18 16.17
N LYS A 171 -9.66 12.45 15.14
CA LYS A 171 -8.92 11.32 14.58
C LYS A 171 -7.56 11.73 14.02
N PHE A 172 -7.48 12.84 13.30
CA PHE A 172 -6.22 13.37 12.77
C PHE A 172 -5.25 13.71 13.91
N LEU A 173 -5.71 14.45 14.92
CA LEU A 173 -4.88 14.84 16.06
C LEU A 173 -4.44 13.64 16.90
N SER A 174 -5.31 12.64 17.13
CA SER A 174 -4.95 11.39 17.82
C SER A 174 -3.83 10.68 17.06
N THR A 175 -3.98 10.52 15.75
CA THR A 175 -2.98 9.83 14.91
C THR A 175 -1.63 10.55 14.94
N TRP A 176 -1.64 11.88 14.89
CA TRP A 176 -0.42 12.68 14.97
C TRP A 176 0.23 12.58 16.36
N ASN A 177 -0.56 12.73 17.43
CA ASN A 177 -0.07 12.64 18.81
C ASN A 177 0.53 11.26 19.11
N GLU A 178 -0.15 10.17 18.74
CA GLU A 178 0.34 8.80 18.94
C GLU A 178 1.71 8.58 18.29
N TYR A 179 1.93 9.13 17.09
CA TYR A 179 3.21 9.03 16.41
C TYR A 179 4.29 9.93 17.01
N ASN A 180 3.92 11.14 17.41
CA ASN A 180 4.84 12.08 18.07
C ASN A 180 5.28 11.55 19.45
N ASP A 181 4.36 11.00 20.23
CA ASP A 181 4.66 10.37 21.52
C ASP A 181 5.61 9.18 21.33
N PHE A 182 5.37 8.33 20.32
CA PHE A 182 6.31 7.27 19.96
C PHE A 182 7.72 7.81 19.66
N ILE A 183 7.85 8.91 18.89
CA ILE A 183 9.15 9.52 18.63
C ILE A 183 9.79 10.03 19.94
N LEU A 184 9.02 10.72 20.78
CA LEU A 184 9.52 11.29 22.02
C LEU A 184 9.97 10.23 23.03
N ASP A 185 9.28 9.10 23.08
CA ASP A 185 9.59 7.96 23.95
C ASP A 185 10.83 7.18 23.48
N ASN A 186 11.09 7.17 22.16
CA ASN A 186 12.17 6.38 21.55
C ASN A 186 13.37 7.20 21.07
N LYS A 187 13.34 8.54 21.19
CA LYS A 187 14.46 9.38 20.80
C LYS A 187 15.70 9.04 21.63
N THR A 188 16.83 8.88 20.97
CA THR A 188 18.14 8.80 21.62
C THR A 188 18.65 10.20 21.95
N ASN A 189 19.19 10.39 23.16
CA ASN A 189 19.84 11.64 23.58
C ASN A 189 21.03 12.00 22.70
#